data_AF-A0AAJ1R9H3-F1
#
_entry.id   AF-A0AAJ1R9H3-F1
#
_cell.length_a   1.000
_cell.length_b   1.000
_cell.length_c   1.000
_cell.angle_alpha   90.00
_cell.angle_beta   90.00
_cell.angle_gamma   90.00
#
_symmetry.space_group_name_H-M   'P 1'
#
loop_
_entity.id
_entity.type
_entity.pdbx_description
1 polymer ?
#
loop_
_entity_poly.entity_id
_entity_poly.type
_entity_poly.pdbx_seq_one_letter_code
_entity_poly.pdbx_strand_id
1 'polypeptide(L)'
;MAAGLIIWILVGVYGILMLLAAFSQQARKTTTLFDALAAFSLIFAALIGILQHNFLAAFWMTALGFILVSLAAFIQGRQTSLHWRHHVVRGVLEMIVLILLYFFLKI
;
A
#
# COMPACT_ATOMS: atom_id res chain seq x y z
N MET A 1 4.85 -5.34 21.30
CA MET A 1 5.54 -4.12 20.80
C MET A 1 6.40 -4.39 19.58
N ALA A 2 7.36 -5.33 19.62
CA ALA A 2 8.26 -5.60 18.47
C ALA A 2 7.52 -6.05 17.18
N ALA A 3 6.50 -6.91 17.29
CA ALA A 3 5.73 -7.38 16.13
C ALA A 3 4.99 -6.26 15.39
N GLY A 4 4.38 -5.31 16.12
CA GLY A 4 3.70 -4.16 15.53
C GLY A 4 4.65 -3.22 14.80
N LEU A 5 5.86 -3.01 15.36
CA LEU A 5 6.91 -2.20 14.74
C LEU A 5 7.34 -2.78 13.38
N ILE A 6 7.56 -4.10 13.33
CA ILE A 6 7.97 -4.79 12.09
C ILE A 6 6.91 -4.60 11.00
N ILE A 7 5.62 -4.72 11.33
CA ILE A 7 4.54 -4.52 10.34
C ILE A 7 4.57 -3.10 9.78
N TRP A 8 4.72 -2.09 10.62
CA TRP A 8 4.77 -0.70 10.14
C TRP A 8 6.01 -0.41 9.29
N ILE A 9 7.15 -1.00 9.63
CA ILE A 9 8.36 -0.93 8.79
C ILE A 9 8.07 -1.54 7.41
N LEU A 10 7.44 -2.71 7.35
CA LEU A 10 7.10 -3.35 6.08
C LEU A 10 6.12 -2.51 5.25
N VAL A 11 5.10 -1.90 5.87
CA VAL A 11 4.18 -0.97 5.21
C VAL A 11 4.94 0.24 4.65
N GLY A 12 5.87 0.81 5.43
CA GLY A 12 6.70 1.93 4.99
C GLY A 12 7.62 1.58 3.83
N VAL A 13 8.30 0.42 3.90
CA VAL A 13 9.13 -0.10 2.81
C VAL A 13 8.31 -0.29 1.55
N TYR A 14 7.10 -0.85 1.67
CA TYR A 14 6.20 -1.01 0.53
C TYR A 14 5.79 0.34 -0.09
N GLY A 15 5.48 1.33 0.74
CA GLY A 15 5.21 2.70 0.29
C GLY A 15 6.39 3.33 -0.47
N ILE A 16 7.63 3.15 0.01
CA ILE A 16 8.83 3.64 -0.66
C ILE A 16 9.02 2.96 -2.03
N LEU A 17 8.85 1.64 -2.09
CA LEU A 17 8.94 0.89 -3.35
C LEU A 17 7.90 1.38 -4.37
N MET A 18 6.68 1.64 -3.92
CA MET A 18 5.63 2.23 -4.76
C MET A 18 5.98 3.63 -5.24
N LEU A 19 6.60 4.46 -4.39
CA LEU A 19 7.05 5.80 -4.76
C LEU A 19 8.12 5.75 -5.86
N LEU A 20 9.09 4.84 -5.72
CA LEU A 20 10.13 4.62 -6.73
C LEU A 20 9.53 4.11 -8.05
N ALA A 21 8.54 3.23 -7.99
CA ALA A 21 7.82 2.74 -9.16
C ALA A 21 7.05 3.88 -9.87
N ALA A 22 6.39 4.76 -9.10
CA ALA A 22 5.67 5.92 -9.62
C ALA A 22 6.60 6.87 -10.40
N PHE A 23 7.84 7.07 -9.94
CA PHE A 23 8.81 7.93 -10.61
C PHE A 23 9.63 7.24 -11.71
N SER A 24 9.45 5.94 -11.93
CA SER A 24 10.15 5.24 -13.01
C SER A 24 9.62 5.67 -14.38
N GLN A 25 10.49 5.70 -15.40
CA GLN A 25 10.11 6.11 -16.77
C GLN A 25 9.02 5.24 -17.42
N GLN A 26 8.69 4.11 -16.79
CA GLN A 26 7.71 3.14 -17.27
C GLN A 26 6.28 3.44 -16.75
N ALA A 27 6.13 4.33 -15.78
CA ALA A 27 4.83 4.79 -15.28
C ALA A 27 4.19 5.75 -16.30
N ARG A 28 3.08 5.32 -16.91
CA ARG A 28 2.29 6.17 -17.83
C ARG A 28 1.72 7.36 -17.05
N LYS A 29 1.66 8.54 -17.69
CA LYS A 29 1.24 9.83 -17.11
C LYS A 29 -0.06 9.81 -16.28
N THR A 30 -0.96 8.84 -16.48
CA THR A 30 -2.23 8.72 -15.74
C THR A 30 -2.14 7.85 -14.48
N THR A 31 -1.25 6.86 -14.41
CA THR A 31 -1.10 6.01 -13.21
C THR A 31 -0.17 6.64 -12.19
N THR A 32 0.75 7.50 -12.63
CA THR A 32 1.75 8.20 -11.80
C THR A 32 1.14 8.90 -10.58
N LEU A 33 -0.03 9.54 -10.75
CA LEU A 33 -0.72 10.24 -9.65
C LEU A 33 -1.26 9.27 -8.61
N PHE A 34 -1.96 8.21 -9.03
CA PHE A 34 -2.52 7.21 -8.12
C PHE A 34 -1.43 6.43 -7.41
N ASP A 35 -0.36 6.05 -8.12
CA ASP A 35 0.81 5.38 -7.57
C ASP A 35 1.51 6.26 -6.51
N ALA A 36 1.65 7.57 -6.77
CA ALA A 36 2.22 8.51 -5.81
C ALA A 36 1.33 8.71 -4.57
N LEU A 37 0.01 8.90 -4.76
CA LEU A 37 -0.93 9.04 -3.65
C LEU A 37 -0.97 7.79 -2.79
N ALA A 38 -0.94 6.61 -3.42
CA ALA A 38 -0.85 5.34 -2.72
C ALA A 38 0.43 5.23 -1.89
N ALA A 39 1.57 5.56 -2.50
CA ALA A 39 2.87 5.56 -1.82
C ALA A 39 2.89 6.48 -0.60
N PHE A 40 2.43 7.73 -0.75
CA PHE A 40 2.34 8.67 0.37
C PHE A 40 1.41 8.16 1.46
N SER A 41 0.24 7.61 1.11
CA SER A 41 -0.71 7.06 2.07
C SER A 41 -0.08 5.95 2.92
N LEU A 42 0.68 5.05 2.31
CA LEU A 42 1.40 3.97 3.00
C LEU A 42 2.55 4.49 3.87
N ILE A 43 3.33 5.47 3.39
CA ILE A 43 4.41 6.09 4.17
C ILE A 43 3.83 6.80 5.41
N PHE A 44 2.75 7.57 5.24
CA PHE A 44 2.08 8.23 6.37
C PHE A 44 1.44 7.22 7.32
N ALA A 45 0.84 6.13 6.83
CA ALA A 45 0.34 5.05 7.67
C ALA A 45 1.45 4.49 8.58
N ALA A 46 2.62 4.20 8.02
CA ALA A 46 3.77 3.71 8.77
C ALA A 46 4.25 4.74 9.81
N LEU A 47 4.39 6.02 9.43
CA LEU A 47 4.79 7.08 10.35
C LEU A 47 3.80 7.25 11.52
N ILE A 48 2.49 7.23 11.25
CA ILE A 48 1.45 7.31 12.28
C ILE A 48 1.53 6.08 13.20
N GLY A 49 1.66 4.88 12.65
CA GLY A 49 1.75 3.64 13.40
C GLY A 49 2.99 3.56 14.31
N ILE A 50 4.14 4.07 13.84
CA ILE A 50 5.41 4.06 14.56
C ILE A 50 5.49 5.19 15.59
N LEU A 51 5.18 6.43 15.19
CA LEU A 51 5.48 7.64 15.98
C LEU A 51 4.33 8.06 16.88
N GLN A 52 3.09 7.90 16.42
CA GLN A 52 1.91 8.40 17.12
C GLN A 52 1.11 7.28 17.80
N HIS A 53 1.38 6.03 17.45
CA HIS A 53 0.62 4.86 17.91
C HIS A 53 -0.89 4.97 17.72
N ASN A 54 -1.34 5.84 16.80
CA ASN A 54 -2.75 5.96 16.42
C ASN A 54 -3.08 4.89 15.38
N PHE A 55 -3.27 3.67 15.87
CA PHE A 55 -3.39 2.48 15.05
C PHE A 55 -4.64 2.47 14.15
N LEU A 56 -5.74 3.10 14.59
CA LEU A 56 -6.95 3.24 13.78
C LEU A 56 -6.69 4.13 12.56
N ALA A 57 -6.05 5.29 12.74
CA ALA A 57 -5.71 6.16 11.63
C ALA A 57 -4.69 5.51 10.68
N ALA A 58 -3.67 4.84 11.24
CA ALA A 58 -2.68 4.10 10.45
C ALA A 58 -3.32 2.95 9.63
N PHE A 59 -4.30 2.24 10.22
CA PHE A 59 -5.07 1.20 9.53
C PHE A 59 -5.84 1.78 8.34
N TRP A 60 -6.61 2.85 8.54
CA TRP A 60 -7.38 3.46 7.47
C TRP A 60 -6.51 4.05 6.35
N MET A 61 -5.37 4.64 6.70
CA MET A 61 -4.39 5.09 5.71
C MET A 61 -3.78 3.91 4.95
N THR A 62 -3.52 2.77 5.61
CA THR A 62 -3.04 1.57 4.91
C THR A 62 -4.08 1.05 3.91
N ALA A 63 -5.35 0.99 4.32
CA ALA A 63 -6.46 0.58 3.46
C ALA A 63 -6.62 1.50 2.25
N LEU A 64 -6.55 2.83 2.46
CA LEU A 64 -6.58 3.81 1.39
C LEU A 64 -5.42 3.60 0.41
N GLY A 65 -4.20 3.39 0.91
CA GLY A 65 -3.03 3.08 0.10
C GLY A 65 -3.25 1.88 -0.82
N PHE A 66 -3.74 0.76 -0.29
CA PHE A 66 -4.02 -0.46 -1.08
C PHE A 66 -5.12 -0.25 -2.13
N ILE A 67 -6.18 0.48 -1.79
CA ILE A 67 -7.23 0.84 -2.75
C ILE A 67 -6.65 1.66 -3.91
N LEU A 68 -5.80 2.65 -3.62
CA LEU A 68 -5.17 3.49 -4.64
C LEU A 68 -4.18 2.70 -5.52
N VAL A 69 -3.40 1.80 -4.93
CA VAL A 69 -2.52 0.86 -5.66
C VAL A 69 -3.33 -0.02 -6.64
N SER A 70 -4.51 -0.48 -6.22
CA SER A 70 -5.41 -1.28 -7.05
C SER A 70 -6.09 -0.46 -8.16
N LEU A 71 -6.47 0.78 -7.86
CA LEU A 71 -7.06 1.70 -8.83
C LEU A 71 -6.04 2.11 -9.91
N ALA A 72 -4.79 2.36 -9.53
CA ALA A 72 -3.70 2.66 -10.47
C ALA A 72 -3.51 1.53 -11.48
N ALA A 73 -3.51 0.28 -11.01
CA ALA A 73 -3.41 -0.90 -11.87
C ALA A 73 -4.56 -0.99 -12.88
N PHE A 74 -5.79 -0.79 -12.41
CA PHE A 74 -6.99 -0.82 -13.28
C PHE A 74 -6.92 0.22 -14.40
N ILE A 75 -6.44 1.43 -14.10
CA ILE A 75 -6.36 2.55 -15.05
C ILE A 75 -5.23 2.38 -16.07
N GLN A 76 -4.22 1.54 -15.81
CA GLN A 76 -3.02 1.42 -16.65
C GLN A 76 -3.29 0.91 -18.08
N GLY A 77 -4.46 0.32 -18.35
CA GLY A 77 -5.06 0.12 -19.68
C GLY A 77 -4.38 -0.89 -20.61
N ARG A 78 -3.11 -1.25 -20.40
CA ARG A 78 -2.43 -2.37 -21.09
C ARG A 78 -2.00 -3.41 -20.08
N GLN A 79 -2.86 -4.40 -19.87
CA GLN A 79 -2.63 -5.49 -18.92
C GLN A 79 -2.59 -6.82 -19.68
N THR A 80 -1.51 -7.59 -19.52
CA THR A 80 -1.46 -8.99 -19.99
C THR A 80 -2.18 -9.90 -18.99
N SER A 81 -2.51 -11.13 -19.37
CA SER A 81 -3.10 -12.11 -18.46
C SER A 81 -2.22 -12.38 -17.22
N LEU A 82 -0.90 -12.35 -17.39
CA LEU A 82 0.06 -12.49 -16.30
C LEU A 82 0.08 -11.27 -15.37
N HIS A 83 -0.04 -10.06 -15.94
CA HIS A 83 -0.13 -8.82 -15.18
C HIS A 83 -1.40 -8.79 -14.31
N TRP A 84 -2.55 -9.21 -14.87
CA TRP A 84 -3.80 -9.35 -14.11
C TRP A 84 -3.68 -10.33 -12.95
N ARG A 85 -3.10 -11.52 -13.18
CA ARG A 85 -2.87 -12.50 -12.12
C ARG A 85 -1.99 -11.94 -11.01
N HIS A 86 -0.95 -11.19 -11.37
CA HIS A 86 -0.09 -10.52 -10.39
C HIS A 86 -0.88 -9.53 -9.52
N HIS A 87 -1.74 -8.69 -10.11
CA HIS A 87 -2.56 -7.75 -9.34
C HIS A 87 -3.60 -8.44 -8.46
N VAL A 88 -4.20 -9.55 -8.91
CA VAL A 88 -5.13 -10.34 -8.07
C VAL A 88 -4.39 -10.93 -6.86
N VAL A 89 -3.23 -11.55 -7.08
CA VAL A 89 -2.42 -12.10 -5.99
C VAL A 89 -1.99 -10.99 -5.02
N ARG A 90 -1.55 -9.85 -5.54
CA ARG A 90 -1.21 -8.67 -4.74
C ARG A 90 -2.40 -8.20 -3.90
N GLY A 91 -3.59 -8.07 -4.49
CA GLY A 91 -4.80 -7.67 -3.77
C GLY A 91 -5.20 -8.65 -2.67
N VAL A 92 -5.03 -9.97 -2.89
CA VAL A 92 -5.24 -10.97 -1.83
C VAL A 92 -4.23 -10.79 -0.69
N LEU A 93 -2.96 -10.53 -1.00
CA LEU A 93 -1.93 -10.29 0.01
C LEU A 93 -2.21 -8.98 0.80
N GLU A 94 -2.60 -7.90 0.12
CA GLU A 94 -3.02 -6.64 0.73
C GLU A 94 -4.18 -6.84 1.71
N MET A 95 -5.18 -7.64 1.34
CA MET A 95 -6.31 -8.00 2.21
C MET A 95 -5.87 -8.81 3.43
N ILE A 96 -4.96 -9.79 3.25
CA ILE A 96 -4.40 -10.55 4.36
C ILE A 96 -3.66 -9.62 5.33
N VAL A 97 -2.87 -8.67 4.82
CA VAL A 97 -2.17 -7.67 5.64
C VAL A 97 -3.15 -6.82 6.44
N LEU A 98 -4.26 -6.36 5.83
CA LEU A 98 -5.29 -5.61 6.55
C LEU A 98 -5.94 -6.45 7.66
N ILE A 99 -6.29 -7.71 7.39
CA ILE A 99 -6.87 -8.61 8.39
C ILE A 99 -5.88 -8.82 9.55
N LEU A 100 -4.60 -9.06 9.24
CA LEU A 100 -3.57 -9.21 10.26
C LEU A 100 -3.41 -7.93 11.08
N LEU A 101 -3.37 -6.76 10.44
CA LEU A 101 -3.31 -5.45 11.12
C LEU A 101 -4.50 -5.28 12.07
N TYR A 102 -5.71 -5.58 11.62
CA TYR A 102 -6.94 -5.52 12.44
C TYR A 102 -6.78 -6.35 13.72
N PHE A 103 -6.41 -7.63 13.59
CA PHE A 103 -6.21 -8.51 14.74
C PHE A 103 -5.03 -8.11 15.65
N PHE A 104 -3.88 -7.73 15.07
CA PHE A 104 -2.68 -7.38 15.85
C PHE A 104 -2.84 -6.07 16.62
N LEU A 105 -3.56 -5.11 16.03
CA LEU A 105 -3.76 -3.78 16.61
C LEU A 105 -5.00 -3.74 17.52
N LYS A 106 -5.81 -4.82 17.55
CA LYS A 106 -7.06 -4.91 18.32
C LYS A 106 -8.02 -3.75 18.03
N ILE A 107 -8.08 -3.38 16.76
CA ILE A 107 -9.08 -2.48 16.20
C ILE A 107 -10.24 -3.37 15.71
#